data_AF-A0A2V2DIB6-F1
#
_entry.id   AF-A0A2V2DIB6-F1
#
_cell.length_a   1.000
_cell.length_b   1.000
_cell.length_c   1.000
_cell.angle_alpha   90.00
_cell.angle_beta   90.00
_cell.angle_gamma   90.00
#
_symmetry.space_group_name_H-M   'P 1'
#
loop_
_entity.id
_entity.type
_entity.pdbx_description
1 polymer ?
#
loop_
_entity_poly.entity_id
_entity_poly.type
_entity_poly.pdbx_seq_one_letter_code
_entity_poly.pdbx_strand_id
1 'polypeptide(L)'
;MTEREAYRILGLSPGTDDRELKRTYRKLIMQSHPDSGNEAACDRARELNLAYAILKGAKAPERERPFQNDFAKRRQADRTGWNAPLNIHAFAEREILCYAEDPDGAPLGSFSIARGKYLWRIEEDFPLFLLSVYRCGKDLLDEADAALHRNSPPGRERIQAELTYLLAQQFIDGAALLSQLAKKGPPDQSGEPVFYVPSTLEFSGPPIALEEDEPLFPSVLRRHRLYLKRKSGKEIGYLSFPDDRLYYVVVPLLEQRRVRIRVQAAPRTPRPKKAAFPGYHRLHLWLKWNHRADALLPENLNLQIEKLLRHYRNPTAPF
;
A
#
# COMPACT_ATOMS: atom_id res chain seq x y z
N MET A 1 -16.75 -16.39 -3.47
CA MET A 1 -17.81 -15.42 -3.16
C MET A 1 -18.04 -14.54 -4.37
N THR A 2 -19.28 -14.41 -4.82
CA THR A 2 -19.69 -13.59 -5.98
C THR A 2 -20.08 -12.18 -5.54
N GLU A 3 -20.15 -11.20 -6.45
CA GLU A 3 -20.60 -9.83 -6.11
C GLU A 3 -22.01 -9.82 -5.50
N ARG A 4 -22.93 -10.65 -6.01
CA ARG A 4 -24.28 -10.79 -5.45
C ARG A 4 -24.27 -11.34 -4.03
N GLU A 5 -23.38 -12.29 -3.74
CA GLU A 5 -23.17 -12.79 -2.37
C GLU A 5 -22.57 -11.72 -1.46
N ALA A 6 -21.61 -10.94 -1.96
CA ALA A 6 -20.99 -9.84 -1.21
C ALA A 6 -22.00 -8.75 -0.83
N TYR A 7 -22.88 -8.35 -1.77
CA TYR A 7 -23.99 -7.43 -1.46
C TYR A 7 -24.94 -8.01 -0.41
N ARG A 8 -25.26 -9.31 -0.49
CA ARG A 8 -26.11 -9.99 0.49
C ARG A 8 -25.46 -10.04 1.88
N ILE A 9 -24.17 -10.34 1.96
CA ILE A 9 -23.39 -10.40 3.21
C ILE A 9 -23.32 -9.02 3.88
N LEU A 10 -23.20 -7.95 3.08
CA LEU A 10 -23.23 -6.58 3.59
C LEU A 10 -24.65 -6.02 3.80
N GLY A 11 -25.70 -6.79 3.51
CA GLY A 11 -27.09 -6.33 3.64
C GLY A 11 -27.43 -5.16 2.71
N LEU A 12 -26.78 -5.06 1.55
CA LEU A 12 -26.93 -3.98 0.57
C LEU A 12 -27.60 -4.46 -0.72
N SER A 13 -28.26 -3.54 -1.42
CA SER A 13 -28.83 -3.80 -2.74
C SER A 13 -27.74 -3.78 -3.82
N PRO A 14 -27.81 -4.65 -4.84
CA PRO A 14 -26.87 -4.58 -5.96
C PRO A 14 -26.87 -3.20 -6.62
N GLY A 15 -25.68 -2.58 -6.76
CA GLY A 15 -25.53 -1.24 -7.32
C GLY A 15 -25.60 -0.08 -6.32
N THR A 16 -25.62 -0.35 -5.01
CA THR A 16 -25.49 0.68 -3.95
C THR A 16 -24.27 1.58 -4.14
N ASP A 17 -24.42 2.89 -3.87
CA ASP A 17 -23.37 3.90 -4.00
C ASP A 17 -22.16 3.61 -3.08
N ASP A 18 -20.98 4.02 -3.53
CA ASP A 18 -19.71 3.74 -2.87
C ASP A 18 -19.61 4.32 -1.45
N ARG A 19 -20.29 5.45 -1.19
CA ARG A 19 -20.36 6.04 0.15
C ARG A 19 -21.20 5.20 1.09
N GLU A 20 -22.32 4.68 0.62
CA GLU A 20 -23.23 3.84 1.39
C GLU A 20 -22.65 2.44 1.61
N LEU A 21 -21.94 1.91 0.62
CA LEU A 21 -21.14 0.69 0.75
C LEU A 21 -20.10 0.82 1.88
N LYS A 22 -19.30 1.89 1.85
CA LYS A 22 -18.27 2.15 2.87
C LYS A 22 -18.87 2.35 4.26
N ARG A 23 -20.02 3.05 4.36
CA ARG A 23 -20.72 3.27 5.63
C ARG A 23 -21.25 1.97 6.23
N THR A 24 -21.89 1.16 5.42
CA THR A 24 -22.54 -0.08 5.87
C THR A 24 -21.51 -1.15 6.21
N TYR A 25 -20.45 -1.27 5.41
CA TYR A 25 -19.32 -2.14 5.71
C TYR A 25 -18.69 -1.81 7.07
N ARG A 26 -18.40 -0.53 7.33
CA ARG A 26 -17.86 -0.09 8.63
C ARG A 26 -18.75 -0.53 9.77
N LYS A 27 -20.06 -0.24 9.67
CA LYS A 27 -21.05 -0.63 10.67
C LYS A 27 -21.06 -2.15 10.95
N LEU A 28 -20.96 -2.99 9.93
CA LEU A 28 -21.03 -4.45 10.09
C LEU A 28 -19.75 -5.05 10.65
N ILE A 29 -18.58 -4.53 10.26
CA ILE A 29 -17.29 -4.99 10.79
C ILE A 29 -17.20 -4.72 12.28
N MET A 30 -17.68 -3.56 12.70
CA MET A 30 -17.76 -3.20 14.11
C MET A 30 -18.67 -4.13 14.92
N GLN A 31 -19.75 -4.66 14.33
CA GLN A 31 -20.66 -5.59 14.99
C GLN A 31 -20.07 -7.01 15.17
N SER A 32 -18.89 -7.29 14.60
CA SER A 32 -18.29 -8.64 14.58
C SER A 32 -17.13 -8.79 15.58
N HIS A 33 -17.26 -8.20 16.78
CA HIS A 33 -16.18 -8.07 17.78
C HIS A 33 -15.80 -9.41 18.49
N PRO A 34 -14.49 -9.72 18.67
CA PRO A 34 -14.02 -10.96 19.28
C PRO A 34 -14.07 -11.04 20.83
N ASP A 35 -14.36 -9.95 21.55
CA ASP A 35 -14.55 -9.98 23.02
C ASP A 35 -15.81 -10.75 23.50
N SER A 36 -16.56 -11.37 22.57
CA SER A 36 -17.57 -12.37 22.94
C SER A 36 -16.95 -13.74 23.30
N GLY A 37 -15.63 -13.90 23.18
CA GLY A 37 -14.93 -15.17 23.42
C GLY A 37 -15.30 -16.26 22.41
N ASN A 38 -15.85 -15.88 21.25
CA ASN A 38 -16.49 -16.78 20.31
C ASN A 38 -15.78 -16.72 18.94
N GLU A 39 -15.20 -17.84 18.49
CA GLU A 39 -14.45 -17.94 17.21
C GLU A 39 -15.27 -17.43 16.00
N ALA A 40 -16.60 -17.53 16.08
CA ALA A 40 -17.54 -17.08 15.06
C ALA A 40 -17.50 -15.57 14.75
N ALA A 41 -17.04 -14.73 15.69
CA ALA A 41 -16.93 -13.28 15.47
C ALA A 41 -15.77 -12.92 14.52
N CYS A 42 -14.66 -13.64 14.64
CA CYS A 42 -13.49 -13.47 13.79
C CYS A 42 -13.78 -13.89 12.33
N ASP A 43 -14.50 -15.00 12.17
CA ASP A 43 -14.94 -15.49 10.86
C ASP A 43 -15.92 -14.51 10.18
N ARG A 44 -16.83 -13.91 10.96
CA ARG A 44 -17.77 -12.90 10.45
C ARG A 44 -17.06 -11.63 10.00
N ALA A 45 -16.09 -11.15 10.78
CA ALA A 45 -15.28 -9.99 10.40
C ALA A 45 -14.50 -10.25 9.10
N ARG A 46 -13.93 -11.45 8.97
CA ARG A 46 -13.24 -11.87 7.75
C ARG A 46 -14.16 -11.92 6.54
N GLU A 47 -15.38 -12.45 6.71
CA GLU A 47 -16.37 -12.53 5.64
C GLU A 47 -16.83 -11.14 5.16
N LEU A 48 -17.04 -10.21 6.10
CA LEU A 48 -17.39 -8.82 5.80
C LEU A 48 -16.26 -8.06 5.10
N ASN A 49 -15.00 -8.22 5.55
CA ASN A 49 -13.81 -7.66 4.90
C ASN A 49 -13.69 -8.15 3.46
N LEU A 50 -13.89 -9.46 3.25
CA LEU A 50 -13.88 -10.05 1.92
C LEU A 50 -15.02 -9.51 1.05
N ALA A 51 -16.22 -9.32 1.62
CA ALA A 51 -17.39 -8.84 0.89
C ALA A 51 -17.18 -7.41 0.39
N TYR A 52 -16.68 -6.55 1.26
CA TYR A 52 -16.34 -5.18 0.89
C TYR A 52 -15.20 -5.11 -0.13
N ALA A 53 -14.17 -5.94 0.01
CA ALA A 53 -13.06 -6.01 -0.95
C ALA A 53 -13.55 -6.41 -2.36
N ILE A 54 -14.42 -7.41 -2.47
CA ILE A 54 -14.99 -7.84 -3.76
C ILE A 54 -15.82 -6.71 -4.41
N LEU A 55 -16.66 -6.02 -3.64
CA LEU A 55 -17.45 -4.89 -4.15
C LEU A 55 -16.61 -3.67 -4.52
N LYS A 56 -15.39 -3.58 -3.96
CA LYS A 56 -14.36 -2.61 -4.35
C LYS A 56 -13.52 -3.04 -5.55
N GLY A 57 -13.82 -4.18 -6.17
CA GLY A 57 -13.18 -4.68 -7.38
C GLY A 57 -12.04 -5.67 -7.16
N ALA A 58 -11.83 -6.17 -5.93
CA ALA A 58 -10.89 -7.26 -5.68
C ALA A 58 -11.47 -8.61 -6.18
N LYS A 59 -10.64 -9.47 -6.76
CA LYS A 59 -11.06 -10.84 -7.09
C LYS A 59 -11.05 -11.71 -5.84
N ALA A 60 -12.05 -12.59 -5.70
CA ALA A 60 -12.10 -13.56 -4.60
C ALA A 60 -10.80 -14.41 -4.57
N PRO A 61 -10.21 -14.67 -3.41
CA PRO A 61 -9.07 -15.56 -3.31
C PRO A 61 -9.48 -16.97 -3.72
N GLU A 62 -8.75 -17.58 -4.65
CA GLU A 62 -8.81 -19.01 -4.90
C GLU A 62 -8.36 -19.74 -3.63
N ARG A 63 -9.07 -20.80 -3.23
CA ARG A 63 -8.75 -21.58 -2.03
C ARG A 63 -7.32 -22.12 -2.14
N GLU A 64 -6.37 -21.49 -1.45
CA GLU A 64 -4.99 -21.95 -1.36
C GLU A 64 -4.94 -23.32 -0.65
N ARG A 65 -4.25 -24.29 -1.28
CA ARG A 65 -4.00 -25.62 -0.72
C ARG A 65 -3.01 -25.49 0.45
N PRO A 66 -3.17 -26.24 1.55
CA PRO A 66 -2.26 -26.10 2.68
C PRO A 66 -0.91 -26.75 2.35
N PHE A 67 0.15 -25.94 2.37
CA PHE A 67 1.52 -26.44 2.47
C PHE A 67 1.76 -26.98 3.88
N GLN A 68 2.09 -28.26 3.98
CA GLN A 68 2.45 -28.94 5.22
C GLN A 68 3.87 -28.59 5.67
N ASN A 69 3.97 -28.11 6.92
CA ASN A 69 4.95 -28.44 7.97
C ASN A 69 5.47 -27.20 8.70
N ASP A 70 4.98 -27.01 9.94
CA ASP A 70 5.83 -26.84 11.13
C ASP A 70 4.96 -26.64 12.38
N PHE A 71 4.70 -27.73 13.09
CA PHE A 71 3.90 -27.77 14.32
C PHE A 71 4.52 -27.03 15.51
N ALA A 72 5.78 -26.59 15.41
CA ALA A 72 6.45 -25.80 16.46
C ALA A 72 6.16 -24.28 16.36
N LYS A 73 5.67 -23.79 15.21
CA LYS A 73 5.56 -22.34 14.91
C LYS A 73 4.21 -21.71 15.28
N ARG A 74 3.25 -22.49 15.75
CA ARG A 74 1.89 -22.03 16.13
C ARG A 74 1.78 -21.36 17.51
N ARG A 75 2.74 -21.56 18.42
CA ARG A 75 2.59 -21.15 19.83
C ARG A 75 2.53 -19.63 20.09
N GLN A 76 2.90 -18.79 19.12
CA GLN A 76 2.75 -17.32 19.24
C GLN A 76 1.58 -16.75 18.40
N ALA A 77 1.09 -17.48 17.40
CA ALA A 77 -0.02 -17.06 16.55
C ALA A 77 -1.41 -17.30 17.18
N ASP A 78 -1.47 -18.08 18.26
CA ASP A 78 -2.70 -18.70 18.77
C ASP A 78 -3.52 -17.85 19.77
N ARG A 79 -3.16 -16.58 20.02
CA ARG A 79 -3.89 -15.74 20.98
C ARG A 79 -4.79 -14.67 20.34
N THR A 80 -4.69 -14.44 19.03
CA THR A 80 -5.32 -13.26 18.40
C THR A 80 -6.08 -13.56 17.11
N GLY A 81 -6.04 -14.81 16.59
CA GLY A 81 -6.74 -15.21 15.37
C GLY A 81 -6.19 -14.62 14.05
N TRP A 82 -5.20 -13.72 14.11
CA TRP A 82 -4.64 -13.07 12.92
C TRP A 82 -3.68 -13.99 12.16
N ASN A 83 -4.01 -14.32 10.91
CA ASN A 83 -3.34 -15.37 10.12
C ASN A 83 -2.76 -14.86 8.79
N ALA A 84 -2.33 -13.60 8.74
CA ALA A 84 -1.60 -13.07 7.58
C ALA A 84 -0.25 -13.79 7.39
N PRO A 85 0.32 -13.85 6.17
CA PRO A 85 1.62 -14.47 5.93
C PRO A 85 2.69 -13.67 6.64
N LEU A 86 3.75 -14.34 7.08
CA LEU A 86 4.85 -13.71 7.79
C LEU A 86 6.03 -13.45 6.85
N ASN A 87 6.59 -12.25 6.91
CA ASN A 87 7.94 -12.01 6.42
C ASN A 87 8.93 -12.16 7.59
N ILE A 88 9.42 -13.37 7.82
CA ILE A 88 10.35 -13.66 8.93
C ILE A 88 11.64 -12.80 8.87
N HIS A 89 11.99 -12.31 7.68
CA HIS A 89 13.17 -11.50 7.42
C HIS A 89 12.93 -9.99 7.57
N ALA A 90 11.71 -9.54 7.88
CA ALA A 90 11.46 -8.12 8.13
C ALA A 90 12.33 -7.61 9.30
N PHE A 91 12.74 -6.35 9.25
CA PHE A 91 13.72 -5.79 10.18
C PHE A 91 13.21 -5.80 11.64
N ALA A 92 11.94 -5.44 11.81
CA ALA A 92 11.26 -5.37 13.11
C ALA A 92 9.85 -5.96 13.01
N GLU A 93 9.24 -6.21 14.17
CA GLU A 93 7.82 -6.54 14.27
C GLU A 93 6.98 -5.27 14.26
N ARG A 94 5.76 -5.36 13.77
CA ARG A 94 4.78 -4.28 13.81
C ARG A 94 3.51 -4.72 14.53
N GLU A 95 2.75 -3.75 14.99
CA GLU A 95 1.42 -3.98 15.54
C GLU A 95 0.40 -4.21 14.40
N ILE A 96 -0.65 -4.97 14.66
CA ILE A 96 -1.82 -5.02 13.78
C ILE A 96 -2.89 -4.20 14.48
N LEU A 97 -3.31 -3.11 13.85
CA LEU A 97 -4.20 -2.14 14.47
C LEU A 97 -5.63 -2.32 13.97
N CYS A 98 -6.59 -2.13 14.85
CA CYS A 98 -8.02 -2.06 14.54
C CYS A 98 -8.65 -0.82 15.19
N TYR A 99 -9.73 -0.28 14.61
CA TYR A 99 -10.49 0.79 15.26
C TYR A 99 -11.35 0.22 16.39
N ALA A 100 -11.31 0.86 17.56
CA ALA A 100 -12.28 0.65 18.63
C ALA A 100 -13.39 1.68 18.50
N GLU A 101 -14.63 1.22 18.68
CA GLU A 101 -15.80 2.09 18.81
C GLU A 101 -16.57 1.73 20.08
N ASP A 102 -17.29 2.70 20.64
CA ASP A 102 -18.20 2.44 21.75
C ASP A 102 -19.46 1.69 21.27
N PRO A 103 -20.33 1.21 22.17
CA PRO A 103 -21.56 0.52 21.79
C PRO A 103 -22.52 1.35 20.93
N ASP A 104 -22.37 2.68 20.92
CA ASP A 104 -23.15 3.63 20.14
C ASP A 104 -22.52 3.93 18.76
N GLY A 105 -21.35 3.37 18.47
CA GLY A 105 -20.61 3.55 17.20
C GLY A 105 -19.86 4.87 17.11
N ALA A 106 -19.44 5.44 18.24
CA ALA A 106 -18.52 6.56 18.27
C ALA A 106 -17.06 6.05 18.28
N PRO A 107 -16.16 6.64 17.46
CA PRO A 107 -14.77 6.19 17.38
C PRO A 107 -14.02 6.49 18.69
N LEU A 108 -13.62 5.44 19.41
CA LEU A 108 -12.84 5.52 20.65
C LEU A 108 -11.33 5.58 20.38
N GLY A 109 -10.86 5.09 19.24
CA GLY A 109 -9.45 5.14 18.87
C GLY A 109 -9.02 3.91 18.06
N SER A 110 -7.72 3.61 18.07
CA SER A 110 -7.19 2.37 17.51
C SER A 110 -6.40 1.58 18.55
N PHE A 111 -6.49 0.26 18.50
CA PHE A 111 -5.83 -0.66 19.43
C PHE A 111 -5.13 -1.79 18.71
N SER A 112 -4.15 -2.40 19.38
CA SER A 112 -3.34 -3.49 18.86
C SER A 112 -4.04 -4.83 19.08
N ILE A 113 -4.37 -5.53 18.00
CA ILE A 113 -5.00 -6.86 18.04
C ILE A 113 -3.97 -7.99 17.89
N ALA A 114 -2.79 -7.70 17.35
CA ALA A 114 -1.70 -8.66 17.22
C ALA A 114 -0.36 -7.90 17.07
N ARG A 115 0.76 -8.61 17.25
CA ARG A 115 2.10 -8.10 16.94
C ARG A 115 2.90 -9.18 16.23
N GLY A 116 3.66 -8.80 15.21
CA GLY A 116 4.52 -9.72 14.48
C GLY A 116 4.94 -9.17 13.12
N LYS A 117 5.62 -10.01 12.34
CA LYS A 117 6.12 -9.64 11.00
C LYS A 117 5.12 -9.93 9.88
N TYR A 118 3.85 -9.60 10.12
CA TYR A 118 2.75 -9.93 9.22
C TYR A 118 2.76 -9.03 7.99
N LEU A 119 2.70 -9.64 6.81
CA LEU A 119 2.42 -8.93 5.57
C LEU A 119 1.04 -8.28 5.66
N TRP A 120 0.93 -7.10 5.07
CA TRP A 120 -0.33 -6.42 4.87
C TRP A 120 -1.22 -7.23 3.95
N ARG A 121 -2.50 -7.30 4.29
CA ARG A 121 -3.55 -7.81 3.42
C ARG A 121 -4.69 -6.82 3.35
N ILE A 122 -5.57 -6.98 2.37
CA ILE A 122 -6.69 -6.07 2.13
C ILE A 122 -7.71 -6.04 3.27
N GLU A 123 -7.71 -7.06 4.15
CA GLU A 123 -8.51 -7.10 5.37
C GLU A 123 -8.01 -6.13 6.46
N GLU A 124 -6.74 -5.71 6.42
CA GLU A 124 -6.20 -4.68 7.29
C GLU A 124 -6.42 -3.29 6.66
N ASP A 125 -7.03 -2.36 7.41
CA ASP A 125 -7.24 -1.00 6.93
C ASP A 125 -5.89 -0.33 6.62
N PHE A 126 -5.74 0.18 5.39
CA PHE A 126 -4.44 0.66 4.90
C PHE A 126 -3.89 1.86 5.70
N PRO A 127 -4.69 2.88 6.07
CA PRO A 127 -4.27 3.91 7.02
C PRO A 127 -3.75 3.36 8.36
N LEU A 128 -4.42 2.36 8.94
CA LEU A 128 -3.95 1.71 10.17
C LEU A 128 -2.65 0.92 9.97
N PHE A 129 -2.49 0.27 8.82
CA PHE A 129 -1.22 -0.34 8.42
C PHE A 129 -0.09 0.71 8.35
N LEU A 130 -0.32 1.84 7.68
CA LEU A 130 0.69 2.91 7.59
C LEU A 130 1.03 3.48 8.97
N LEU A 131 0.03 3.66 9.84
CA LEU A 131 0.24 4.08 11.22
C LEU A 131 1.09 3.06 12.00
N SER A 132 0.81 1.77 11.83
CA SER A 132 1.57 0.69 12.45
C SER A 132 3.05 0.70 12.02
N VAL A 133 3.31 0.83 10.71
CA VAL A 133 4.68 0.92 10.19
C VAL A 133 5.38 2.21 10.65
N TYR A 134 4.66 3.33 10.70
CA TYR A 134 5.18 4.60 11.20
C TYR A 134 5.59 4.51 12.68
N ARG A 135 4.78 3.84 13.52
CA ARG A 135 5.11 3.54 14.92
C ARG A 135 6.32 2.63 15.03
N CYS A 136 6.39 1.57 14.21
CA CYS A 136 7.56 0.71 14.14
C CYS A 136 8.85 1.50 13.82
N GLY A 137 8.80 2.41 12.84
CA GLY A 137 9.92 3.31 12.53
C GLY A 137 10.24 4.28 13.66
N LYS A 138 9.22 4.77 14.38
CA LYS A 138 9.38 5.62 15.56
C LYS A 138 10.16 4.90 16.66
N ASP A 139 9.73 3.68 17.00
CA ASP A 139 10.30 2.88 18.09
C ASP A 139 11.80 2.62 17.86
N LEU A 140 12.19 2.30 16.62
CA LEU A 140 13.60 2.11 16.25
C LEU A 140 14.46 3.38 16.45
N LEU A 141 13.88 4.56 16.19
CA LEU A 141 14.58 5.82 16.42
C LEU A 141 14.59 6.19 17.90
N ASP A 142 13.51 5.91 18.64
CA ASP A 142 13.43 6.12 20.08
C ASP A 142 14.47 5.24 20.82
N GLU A 143 14.65 3.98 20.40
CA GLU A 143 15.72 3.10 20.89
C GLU A 143 17.12 3.67 20.59
N ALA A 144 17.33 4.18 19.36
CA ALA A 144 18.60 4.79 18.97
C ALA A 144 18.90 6.08 19.76
N ASP A 145 17.88 6.89 20.02
CA ASP A 145 17.98 8.13 20.77
C ASP A 145 18.23 7.86 22.26
N ALA A 146 17.54 6.87 22.83
CA ALA A 146 17.75 6.41 24.20
C ALA A 146 19.18 5.88 24.41
N ALA A 147 19.70 5.09 23.47
CA ALA A 147 21.08 4.58 23.51
C ALA A 147 22.15 5.69 23.42
N LEU A 148 21.80 6.86 22.88
CA LEU A 148 22.68 8.02 22.75
C LEU A 148 22.35 9.12 23.78
N HIS A 149 21.42 8.88 24.70
CA HIS A 149 20.95 9.85 25.71
C HIS A 149 20.53 11.21 25.10
N ARG A 150 19.87 11.18 23.94
CA ARG A 150 19.37 12.38 23.25
C ARG A 150 17.85 12.37 23.15
N ASN A 151 17.25 13.55 23.02
CA ASN A 151 15.81 13.71 22.83
C ASN A 151 15.56 14.34 21.47
N SER A 152 14.94 13.60 20.54
CA SER A 152 14.43 14.08 19.26
C SER A 152 15.37 15.06 18.52
N PRO A 153 16.52 14.59 18.01
CA PRO A 153 17.48 15.45 17.32
C PRO A 153 16.92 16.06 16.03
N PRO A 154 17.47 17.20 15.55
CA PRO A 154 17.05 17.82 14.30
C PRO A 154 17.13 16.86 13.10
N GLY A 155 16.12 16.88 12.24
CA GLY A 155 16.05 16.03 11.05
C GLY A 155 15.55 14.61 11.31
N ARG A 156 15.20 14.27 12.57
CA ARG A 156 14.58 13.00 12.94
C ARG A 156 13.34 12.69 12.11
N GLU A 157 12.49 13.67 11.80
CA GLU A 157 11.26 13.42 11.04
C GLU A 157 11.56 12.95 9.60
N ARG A 158 12.62 13.49 8.99
CA ARG A 158 13.05 13.08 7.65
C ARG A 158 13.56 11.65 7.64
N ILE A 159 14.36 11.28 8.65
CA ILE A 159 14.86 9.91 8.81
C ILE A 159 13.69 8.95 9.09
N GLN A 160 12.75 9.35 9.95
CA GLN A 160 11.58 8.54 10.25
C GLN A 160 10.70 8.30 9.01
N ALA A 161 10.53 9.32 8.16
CA ALA A 161 9.78 9.17 6.91
C ALA A 161 10.43 8.15 5.97
N GLU A 162 11.76 8.26 5.77
CA GLU A 162 12.52 7.31 4.95
C GLU A 162 12.47 5.89 5.54
N LEU A 163 12.66 5.77 6.85
CA LEU A 163 12.61 4.48 7.56
C LEU A 163 11.23 3.84 7.44
N THR A 164 10.16 4.62 7.60
CA THR A 164 8.78 4.16 7.42
C THR A 164 8.55 3.64 6.00
N TYR A 165 9.07 4.33 5.00
CA TYR A 165 8.98 3.89 3.61
C TYR A 165 9.69 2.56 3.36
N LEU A 166 10.92 2.39 3.86
CA LEU A 166 11.68 1.14 3.73
C LEU A 166 11.01 -0.01 4.48
N LEU A 167 10.52 0.22 5.70
CA LEU A 167 9.80 -0.79 6.48
C LEU A 167 8.50 -1.21 5.80
N ALA A 168 7.74 -0.27 5.22
CA ALA A 168 6.48 -0.58 4.53
C ALA A 168 6.70 -1.58 3.39
N GLN A 169 7.81 -1.46 2.65
CA GLN A 169 8.17 -2.41 1.58
C GLN A 169 8.39 -3.84 2.11
N GLN A 170 8.80 -4.01 3.37
CA GLN A 170 8.99 -5.35 3.95
C GLN A 170 7.66 -6.04 4.28
N PHE A 171 6.58 -5.28 4.40
CA PHE A 171 5.26 -5.80 4.74
C PHE A 171 4.28 -5.79 3.57
N ILE A 172 4.70 -5.38 2.37
CA ILE A 172 3.85 -5.31 1.18
C ILE A 172 4.38 -6.29 0.13
N ASP A 173 3.56 -7.28 -0.23
CA ASP A 173 3.81 -8.07 -1.44
C ASP A 173 3.36 -7.28 -2.67
N GLY A 174 4.28 -6.48 -3.21
CA GLY A 174 4.01 -5.63 -4.36
C GLY A 174 3.60 -6.41 -5.63
N ALA A 175 4.07 -7.65 -5.80
CA ALA A 175 3.75 -8.44 -6.99
C ALA A 175 2.31 -8.98 -6.95
N ALA A 176 1.93 -9.55 -5.81
CA ALA A 176 0.56 -10.00 -5.58
C ALA A 176 -0.42 -8.83 -5.63
N LEU A 177 -0.09 -7.71 -4.96
CA LEU A 177 -0.97 -6.55 -4.87
C LEU A 177 -1.11 -5.80 -6.19
N LEU A 178 -0.06 -5.70 -7.00
CA LEU A 178 -0.20 -5.11 -8.34
C LEU A 178 -1.27 -5.84 -9.15
N SER A 179 -1.30 -7.18 -9.05
CA SER A 179 -2.29 -8.01 -9.75
C SER A 179 -3.72 -7.86 -9.23
N GLN A 180 -3.88 -7.41 -7.97
CA GLN A 180 -5.18 -7.16 -7.35
C GLN A 180 -5.68 -5.73 -7.57
N LEU A 181 -4.78 -4.74 -7.51
CA LEU A 181 -5.11 -3.31 -7.56
C LEU A 181 -5.19 -2.76 -9.00
N ALA A 182 -4.38 -3.30 -9.92
CA ALA A 182 -4.35 -2.82 -11.30
C ALA A 182 -5.38 -3.55 -12.17
N LYS A 183 -5.91 -2.85 -13.19
CA LYS A 183 -6.74 -3.49 -14.21
C LYS A 183 -5.84 -4.29 -15.15
N LYS A 184 -6.24 -5.50 -15.53
CA LYS A 184 -5.52 -6.26 -16.56
C LYS A 184 -5.85 -5.68 -17.93
N GLY A 185 -4.83 -5.23 -18.65
CA GLY A 185 -4.91 -4.87 -20.06
C GLY A 185 -4.79 -6.10 -20.97
N PRO A 186 -4.95 -5.92 -22.29
CA PRO A 186 -4.64 -6.98 -23.24
C PRO A 186 -3.18 -7.41 -23.08
N PRO A 187 -2.89 -8.72 -23.16
CA PRO A 187 -1.51 -9.20 -23.13
C PRO A 187 -0.73 -8.60 -24.30
N ASP A 188 0.58 -8.51 -24.14
CA ASP A 188 1.40 -8.02 -25.22
C ASP A 188 1.62 -9.06 -26.33
N GLN A 189 2.42 -8.71 -27.33
CA GLN A 189 2.71 -9.58 -28.48
C GLN A 189 3.33 -10.93 -28.06
N SER A 190 3.92 -11.01 -26.87
CA SER A 190 4.53 -12.22 -26.32
C SER A 190 3.59 -13.00 -25.38
N GLY A 191 2.36 -12.53 -25.17
CA GLY A 191 1.39 -13.13 -24.24
C GLY A 191 1.57 -12.70 -22.79
N GLU A 192 2.48 -11.78 -22.48
CA GLU A 192 2.78 -11.37 -21.10
C GLU A 192 1.71 -10.42 -20.55
N PRO A 193 1.40 -10.51 -19.23
CA PRO A 193 0.40 -9.66 -18.62
C PRO A 193 0.82 -8.19 -18.63
N VAL A 194 -0.11 -7.32 -19.04
CA VAL A 194 0.02 -5.87 -18.96
C VAL A 194 -0.93 -5.35 -17.91
N PHE A 195 -0.41 -4.60 -16.94
CA PHE A 195 -1.21 -3.97 -15.90
C PHE A 195 -1.48 -2.52 -16.28
N TYR A 196 -2.73 -2.10 -16.14
CA TYR A 196 -3.17 -0.72 -16.36
C TYR A 196 -3.55 -0.08 -15.03
N VAL A 197 -2.96 1.08 -14.77
CA VAL A 197 -3.18 1.88 -13.57
C VAL A 197 -3.61 3.29 -13.99
N PRO A 198 -4.80 3.76 -13.58
CA PRO A 198 -5.16 5.16 -13.71
C PRO A 198 -4.21 6.02 -12.87
N SER A 199 -3.59 7.03 -13.49
CA SER A 199 -2.62 7.90 -12.82
C SER A 199 -2.87 9.36 -13.14
N THR A 200 -2.14 10.24 -12.46
CA THR A 200 -2.15 11.68 -12.69
C THR A 200 -0.75 12.24 -12.80
N LEU A 201 -0.59 13.28 -13.61
CA LEU A 201 0.58 14.15 -13.61
C LEU A 201 0.32 15.27 -12.62
N GLU A 202 1.13 15.34 -11.56
CA GLU A 202 1.18 16.49 -10.66
C GLU A 202 2.32 17.41 -11.06
N PHE A 203 2.04 18.71 -11.12
CA PHE A 203 3.02 19.73 -11.48
C PHE A 203 2.77 21.03 -10.70
N SER A 204 3.88 21.74 -10.44
CA SER A 204 3.86 23.05 -9.82
C SER A 204 4.12 24.10 -10.90
N GLY A 205 3.21 25.06 -11.06
CA GLY A 205 3.37 26.16 -12.01
C GLY A 205 2.20 26.27 -13.01
N PRO A 206 2.43 26.93 -14.16
CA PRO A 206 1.37 27.21 -15.12
C PRO A 206 0.80 25.90 -15.71
N PRO A 207 -0.47 25.91 -16.15
CA PRO A 207 -1.11 24.75 -16.76
C PRO A 207 -0.30 24.19 -17.93
N ILE A 208 -0.04 22.89 -17.89
CA ILE A 208 0.63 22.18 -18.97
C ILE A 208 -0.44 21.65 -19.93
N ALA A 209 -0.39 22.12 -21.18
CA ALA A 209 -1.21 21.60 -22.27
C ALA A 209 -0.55 20.35 -22.83
N LEU A 210 -1.17 19.18 -22.64
CA LEU A 210 -0.77 17.92 -23.24
C LEU A 210 -1.80 17.54 -24.29
N GLU A 211 -1.32 17.04 -25.42
CA GLU A 211 -2.18 16.46 -26.46
C GLU A 211 -2.68 15.09 -26.01
N GLU A 212 -3.86 14.68 -26.49
CA GLU A 212 -4.38 13.34 -26.24
C GLU A 212 -3.38 12.28 -26.73
N ASP A 213 -3.18 11.24 -25.92
CA ASP A 213 -2.23 10.14 -26.16
C ASP A 213 -0.75 10.55 -26.28
N GLU A 214 -0.40 11.81 -25.97
CA GLU A 214 0.99 12.29 -25.98
C GLU A 214 1.87 11.38 -25.08
N PRO A 215 2.93 10.75 -25.62
CA PRO A 215 3.79 9.86 -24.84
C PRO A 215 4.67 10.65 -23.89
N LEU A 216 4.69 10.22 -22.64
CA LEU A 216 5.56 10.75 -21.58
C LEU A 216 6.61 9.72 -21.19
N PHE A 217 7.80 10.21 -20.86
CA PHE A 217 8.96 9.37 -20.58
C PHE A 217 9.41 9.55 -19.13
N PRO A 218 9.90 8.48 -18.48
CA PRO A 218 10.61 8.59 -17.21
C PRO A 218 11.79 9.57 -17.30
N SER A 219 11.83 10.54 -16.40
CA SER A 219 12.94 11.49 -16.24
C SER A 219 13.92 10.96 -15.20
N VAL A 220 13.50 10.96 -13.94
CA VAL A 220 14.29 10.53 -12.78
C VAL A 220 13.34 10.10 -11.66
N LEU A 221 13.78 9.15 -10.84
CA LEU A 221 13.11 8.79 -9.61
C LEU A 221 13.87 9.46 -8.45
N ARG A 222 13.21 10.36 -7.72
CA ARG A 222 13.80 11.06 -6.57
C ARG A 222 12.76 11.25 -5.48
N ARG A 223 13.15 11.03 -4.21
CA ARG A 223 12.24 11.12 -3.05
C ARG A 223 10.95 10.31 -3.25
N HIS A 224 11.09 9.07 -3.72
CA HIS A 224 9.98 8.15 -4.01
C HIS A 224 8.92 8.72 -4.98
N ARG A 225 9.34 9.58 -5.91
CA ARG A 225 8.49 10.14 -6.97
C ARG A 225 9.15 9.95 -8.31
N LEU A 226 8.41 9.38 -9.25
CA LEU A 226 8.84 9.28 -10.64
C LEU A 226 8.48 10.57 -11.37
N TYR A 227 9.50 11.34 -11.76
CA TYR A 227 9.32 12.50 -12.60
C TYR A 227 9.22 12.11 -14.07
N LEU A 228 8.41 12.86 -14.81
CA LEU A 228 8.09 12.62 -16.21
C LEU A 228 8.56 13.79 -17.07
N LYS A 229 9.02 13.46 -18.28
CA LYS A 229 9.47 14.41 -19.28
C LYS A 229 8.82 14.14 -20.64
N ARG A 230 8.77 15.18 -21.47
CA ARG A 230 8.39 15.05 -22.89
C ARG A 230 9.51 14.43 -23.72
N LYS A 231 9.19 14.09 -24.98
CA LYS A 231 10.18 13.73 -26.00
C LYS A 231 11.28 14.77 -26.18
N SER A 232 10.99 16.06 -25.97
CA SER A 232 11.97 17.14 -26.02
C SER A 232 12.99 17.13 -24.87
N GLY A 233 12.80 16.29 -23.84
CA GLY A 233 13.63 16.23 -22.65
C GLY A 233 13.17 17.12 -21.50
N LYS A 234 12.20 18.03 -21.72
CA LYS A 234 11.66 18.91 -20.68
C LYS A 234 10.89 18.11 -19.62
N GLU A 235 11.34 18.18 -18.37
CA GLU A 235 10.60 17.67 -17.21
C GLU A 235 9.36 18.52 -16.97
N ILE A 236 8.22 17.87 -16.75
CA ILE A 236 6.91 18.53 -16.68
C ILE A 236 6.18 18.29 -15.35
N GLY A 237 6.63 17.35 -14.52
CA GLY A 237 5.96 17.01 -13.28
C GLY A 237 6.31 15.59 -12.83
N TYR A 238 5.55 15.06 -11.89
CA TYR A 238 5.70 13.70 -11.40
C TYR A 238 4.41 12.90 -11.46
N LEU A 239 4.58 11.58 -11.54
CA LEU A 239 3.51 10.60 -11.51
C LEU A 239 2.91 10.52 -10.10
N SER A 240 1.58 10.57 -10.04
CA SER A 240 0.77 10.44 -8.84
C SER A 240 -0.36 9.42 -9.08
N PHE A 241 -0.91 8.91 -7.99
CA PHE A 241 -1.97 7.91 -7.99
C PHE A 241 -3.16 8.40 -7.16
N PRO A 242 -4.40 8.10 -7.58
CA PRO A 242 -5.60 8.40 -6.79
C PRO A 242 -5.79 7.45 -5.61
N ASP A 243 -5.15 6.27 -5.62
CA ASP A 243 -5.18 5.28 -4.56
C ASP A 243 -3.82 5.23 -3.87
N ASP A 244 -3.77 5.57 -2.59
CA ASP A 244 -2.54 5.69 -1.81
C ASP A 244 -1.73 4.38 -1.78
N ARG A 245 -2.41 3.23 -1.88
CA ARG A 245 -1.75 1.90 -1.89
C ARG A 245 -0.79 1.75 -3.06
N LEU A 246 -1.09 2.39 -4.19
CA LEU A 246 -0.25 2.30 -5.40
C LEU A 246 1.12 2.96 -5.20
N TYR A 247 1.28 3.94 -4.30
CA TYR A 247 2.60 4.50 -4.01
C TYR A 247 3.53 3.46 -3.38
N TYR A 248 2.99 2.56 -2.55
CA TYR A 248 3.77 1.53 -1.87
C TYR A 248 3.91 0.24 -2.67
N VAL A 249 3.28 0.16 -3.85
CA VAL A 249 3.39 -0.97 -4.77
C VAL A 249 4.19 -0.56 -6.01
N VAL A 250 3.75 0.47 -6.73
CA VAL A 250 4.32 0.85 -8.03
C VAL A 250 5.68 1.51 -7.88
N VAL A 251 5.85 2.43 -6.91
CA VAL A 251 7.13 3.15 -6.75
C VAL A 251 8.27 2.20 -6.35
N PRO A 252 8.12 1.31 -5.34
CA PRO A 252 9.15 0.31 -5.06
C PRO A 252 9.50 -0.59 -6.25
N LEU A 253 8.50 -1.03 -7.03
CA LEU A 253 8.75 -1.84 -8.22
C LEU A 253 9.56 -1.08 -9.29
N LEU A 254 9.37 0.24 -9.40
CA LEU A 254 10.16 1.10 -10.28
C LEU A 254 11.58 1.33 -9.75
N GLU A 255 11.73 1.59 -8.45
CA GLU A 255 13.03 1.75 -7.78
C GLU A 255 13.89 0.50 -7.97
N GLN A 256 13.29 -0.67 -7.81
CA GLN A 256 13.92 -1.98 -7.98
C GLN A 256 14.04 -2.42 -9.46
N ARG A 257 13.57 -1.59 -10.42
CA ARG A 257 13.57 -1.86 -11.88
C ARG A 257 12.87 -3.16 -12.27
N ARG A 258 11.95 -3.67 -11.43
CA ARG A 258 11.19 -4.91 -11.64
C ARG A 258 10.09 -4.77 -12.68
N VAL A 259 9.71 -3.55 -13.01
CA VAL A 259 8.70 -3.25 -14.03
C VAL A 259 9.23 -2.28 -15.07
N ARG A 260 8.73 -2.43 -16.30
CA ARG A 260 8.80 -1.42 -17.36
C ARG A 260 7.47 -0.71 -17.47
N ILE A 261 7.52 0.56 -17.86
CA ILE A 261 6.33 1.39 -17.94
C ILE A 261 6.17 2.07 -19.29
N ARG A 262 4.91 2.32 -19.66
CA ARG A 262 4.49 3.22 -20.72
C ARG A 262 3.52 4.23 -20.11
N VAL A 263 3.72 5.50 -20.42
CA VAL A 263 2.89 6.59 -19.90
C VAL A 263 2.37 7.43 -21.05
N GLN A 264 1.07 7.73 -21.05
CA GLN A 264 0.46 8.63 -22.03
C GLN A 264 -0.50 9.61 -21.36
N ALA A 265 -0.63 10.80 -21.93
CA ALA A 265 -1.65 11.76 -21.53
C ALA A 265 -3.04 11.22 -21.86
N ALA A 266 -3.95 11.25 -20.89
CA ALA A 266 -5.34 10.89 -21.10
C ALA A 266 -6.14 12.11 -21.61
N PRO A 267 -7.30 11.90 -22.25
CA PRO A 267 -8.11 12.99 -22.80
C PRO A 267 -8.50 14.00 -21.70
N ARG A 268 -8.50 15.29 -22.05
CA ARG A 268 -8.97 16.34 -21.13
C ARG A 268 -10.48 16.20 -20.89
N THR A 269 -10.86 15.81 -19.68
CA THR A 269 -12.24 15.99 -19.22
C THR A 269 -12.50 17.48 -18.95
N PRO A 270 -13.60 18.08 -19.43
CA PRO A 270 -13.93 19.48 -19.18
C PRO A 270 -14.06 19.76 -17.68
N ARG A 271 -13.41 20.82 -17.19
CA ARG A 271 -13.41 21.20 -15.77
C ARG A 271 -14.73 21.87 -15.38
N PRO A 272 -15.30 21.59 -14.20
CA PRO A 272 -16.22 22.53 -13.56
C PRO A 272 -15.46 23.81 -13.18
N LYS A 273 -16.09 24.97 -13.41
CA LYS A 273 -15.48 26.33 -13.37
C LYS A 273 -14.90 26.80 -12.01
N LYS A 274 -14.80 25.94 -10.99
CA LYS A 274 -14.39 26.31 -9.61
C LYS A 274 -13.53 25.24 -8.93
N ALA A 275 -12.31 24.98 -9.40
CA ALA A 275 -11.34 24.19 -8.63
C ALA A 275 -10.03 24.96 -8.50
N ALA A 276 -9.72 25.37 -7.27
CA ALA A 276 -8.54 26.16 -6.88
C ALA A 276 -7.27 25.31 -6.67
N PHE A 277 -7.23 24.08 -7.18
CA PHE A 277 -6.09 23.18 -7.00
C PHE A 277 -5.09 23.25 -8.16
N PRO A 278 -3.78 23.06 -7.90
CA PRO A 278 -2.75 22.99 -8.94
C PRO A 278 -3.16 21.98 -10.00
N GLY A 279 -2.90 22.31 -11.27
CA GLY A 279 -3.39 21.51 -12.38
C GLY A 279 -2.84 20.09 -12.29
N TYR A 280 -3.72 19.10 -12.20
CA TYR A 280 -3.37 17.73 -12.52
C TYR A 280 -3.82 17.42 -13.95
N HIS A 281 -3.11 16.50 -14.60
CA HIS A 281 -3.51 15.93 -15.88
C HIS A 281 -3.70 14.42 -15.71
N ARG A 282 -4.77 13.83 -16.25
CA ARG A 282 -4.97 12.39 -16.14
C ARG A 282 -3.97 11.69 -17.07
N LEU A 283 -3.44 10.55 -16.62
CA LEU A 283 -2.49 9.75 -17.37
C LEU A 283 -2.98 8.31 -17.47
N HIS A 284 -2.65 7.69 -18.58
CA HIS A 284 -2.67 6.24 -18.75
C HIS A 284 -1.29 5.68 -18.42
N LEU A 285 -1.19 4.84 -17.39
CA LEU A 285 0.03 4.12 -17.02
C LEU A 285 -0.16 2.63 -17.28
N TRP A 286 0.72 2.06 -18.10
CA TRP A 286 0.84 0.61 -18.26
C TRP A 286 2.15 0.11 -17.67
N LEU A 287 2.09 -1.02 -16.98
CA LEU A 287 3.23 -1.69 -16.38
C LEU A 287 3.35 -3.12 -16.94
N LYS A 288 4.59 -3.56 -17.12
CA LYS A 288 4.95 -4.94 -17.48
C LYS A 288 6.09 -5.42 -16.62
N TRP A 289 6.14 -6.71 -16.31
CA TRP A 289 7.28 -7.31 -15.62
C TRP A 289 8.56 -7.18 -16.46
N ASN A 290 9.67 -6.91 -15.78
CA ASN A 290 10.99 -6.84 -16.39
C ASN A 290 11.78 -8.10 -16.03
N HIS A 291 11.66 -9.16 -16.83
CA HIS A 291 12.36 -10.44 -16.61
C HIS A 291 13.90 -10.34 -16.63
N ARG A 292 14.47 -9.20 -17.07
CA ARG A 292 15.91 -8.92 -16.95
C ARG A 292 16.32 -8.42 -15.55
N ALA A 293 15.37 -8.03 -14.71
CA ALA A 293 15.63 -7.54 -13.36
C ALA A 293 16.04 -8.66 -12.41
N ASP A 294 15.64 -9.91 -12.66
CA ASP A 294 16.01 -11.06 -11.82
C ASP A 294 17.53 -11.33 -11.81
N ALA A 295 18.29 -10.78 -12.77
CA ALA A 295 19.75 -10.86 -12.82
C ALA A 295 20.47 -9.86 -11.90
N LEU A 296 19.78 -8.83 -11.41
CA LEU A 296 20.32 -7.84 -10.47
C LEU A 296 19.54 -7.98 -9.16
N LEU A 297 20.10 -8.70 -8.20
CA LEU A 297 19.51 -8.82 -6.87
C LEU A 297 19.29 -7.41 -6.28
N PRO A 298 18.05 -7.02 -5.94
CA PRO A 298 17.81 -5.71 -5.33
C PRO A 298 18.59 -5.61 -4.02
N GLU A 299 19.11 -4.42 -3.70
CA GLU A 299 19.80 -4.19 -2.44
C GLU A 299 18.88 -4.57 -1.28
N ASN A 300 19.39 -5.38 -0.36
CA ASN A 300 18.61 -5.91 0.75
C ASN A 300 18.06 -4.76 1.61
N LEU A 301 16.74 -4.69 1.75
CA LEU A 301 16.06 -3.65 2.52
C LEU A 301 16.57 -3.55 3.97
N ASN A 302 16.94 -4.68 4.60
CA ASN A 302 17.55 -4.66 5.93
C ASN A 302 18.88 -3.91 5.94
N LEU A 303 19.70 -4.05 4.90
CA LEU A 303 20.96 -3.30 4.79
C LEU A 303 20.70 -1.80 4.61
N GLN A 304 19.69 -1.42 3.82
CA GLN A 304 19.31 -0.01 3.66
C GLN A 304 18.81 0.60 4.98
N ILE A 305 17.95 -0.12 5.69
CA ILE A 305 17.46 0.27 7.02
C ILE A 305 18.63 0.39 8.00
N GLU A 306 19.55 -0.57 8.02
CA GLU A 306 20.70 -0.55 8.90
C GLU A 306 21.64 0.63 8.59
N LYS A 307 21.94 0.88 7.32
CA LYS A 307 22.72 2.06 6.89
C LYS A 307 22.05 3.36 7.32
N LEU A 308 20.74 3.48 7.15
CA LEU A 308 19.97 4.66 7.55
C LEU A 308 20.04 4.87 9.08
N LEU A 309 19.87 3.82 9.87
CA LEU A 309 19.97 3.88 11.33
C LEU A 309 21.41 4.18 11.80
N ARG A 310 22.43 3.63 11.14
CA ARG A 310 23.84 3.96 11.42
C ARG A 310 24.13 5.43 11.15
N HIS A 311 23.69 5.94 10.00
CA HIS A 311 23.82 7.36 9.66
C HIS A 311 23.07 8.25 10.68
N TYR A 312 21.89 7.84 11.12
CA TYR A 312 21.14 8.57 12.13
C TYR A 312 21.82 8.61 13.51
N ARG A 313 22.49 7.51 13.89
CA ARG A 313 23.28 7.43 15.13
C ARG A 313 24.56 8.26 15.04
N ASN A 314 25.20 8.26 13.87
CA ASN A 314 26.42 8.99 13.64
C ASN A 314 26.45 9.61 12.21
N PRO A 315 26.05 10.90 12.07
CA PRO A 315 25.98 11.56 10.76
C PRO A 315 27.33 11.72 10.06
N THR A 316 28.45 11.60 10.77
CA THR A 316 29.81 11.70 10.22
C THR A 316 30.37 10.36 9.74
N ALA A 317 29.63 9.26 9.93
CA ALA A 317 30.03 7.97 9.41
C ALA A 317 29.93 7.95 7.86
N PRO A 318 30.96 7.49 7.13
CA PRO A 318 30.91 7.37 5.67
C PRO A 318 29.85 6.34 5.24
N PHE A 319 29.22 6.61 4.09
CA PHE A 319 28.21 5.76 3.45
C PHE A 319 28.77 4.50 2.81
#